data_AF-A0A3D3TKX7-F1
#
_entry.id   AF-A0A3D3TKX7-F1
#
_cell.length_a   1.000
_cell.length_b   1.000
_cell.length_c   1.000
_cell.angle_alpha   90.00
_cell.angle_beta   90.00
_cell.angle_gamma   90.00
#
_symmetry.space_group_name_H-M   'P 1'
#
loop_
_entity.id
_entity.type
_entity.pdbx_description
1 polymer ?
#
loop_
_entity_poly.entity_id
_entity_poly.type
_entity_poly.pdbx_seq_one_letter_code
_entity_poly.pdbx_strand_id
1 'polypeptide(L)' 'MKALIFDRELRLEEVPFPTRLPGTSLVKVNLAGICNTDIEITKG' A
#
# COMPACT_ATOMS: atom_id res chain seq x y z
N MET A 1 3.56 5.36 -9.49
CA MET A 1 2.21 4.92 -9.10
C MET A 1 1.97 5.40 -7.69
N LYS A 2 0.76 5.90 -7.40
CA LYS A 2 0.44 6.33 -6.04
C LYS A 2 0.36 5.14 -5.10
N ALA A 3 1.01 5.26 -3.95
CA ALA A 3 0.93 4.33 -2.83
C ALA A 3 0.71 5.09 -1.53
N LEU A 4 -0.18 4.58 -0.68
CA LEU A 4 -0.32 5.04 0.69
C LEU A 4 0.64 4.21 1.56
N ILE A 5 1.69 4.85 2.07
CA ILE A 5 2.78 4.21 2.80
C ILE A 5 2.64 4.58 4.28
N PHE A 6 2.76 3.58 5.14
CA PHE A 6 2.88 3.78 6.57
C PHE A 6 4.28 3.34 7.03
N ASP A 7 5.11 4.31 7.38
CA ASP A 7 6.40 4.09 8.03
C ASP A 7 6.57 5.18 9.10
N ARG A 8 6.06 4.86 10.30
CA ARG A 8 5.85 5.74 11.47
C ARG A 8 4.82 6.86 11.26
N GLU A 9 4.71 7.40 10.05
CA GLU A 9 3.68 8.35 9.65
C GLU A 9 3.06 7.92 8.31
N LEU A 10 1.81 8.33 8.10
CA LEU A 10 1.06 8.03 6.89
C LEU A 10 1.38 9.05 5.79
N ARG A 11 1.84 8.57 4.63
CA ARG A 11 2.23 9.41 3.48
C ARG A 11 1.69 8.87 2.18
N LEU A 12 1.23 9.76 1.30
CA LEU A 12 0.84 9.43 -0.07
C LEU A 12 1.99 9.81 -1.01
N GLU A 13 2.61 8.82 -1.65
CA GLU A 13 3.82 9.01 -2.45
C GLU A 13 3.69 8.39 -3.85
N GLU A 14 4.43 8.94 -4.82
CA GLU A 14 4.62 8.30 -6.13
C GLU A 14 5.82 7.35 -6.06
N VAL A 15 5.57 6.06 -6.25
CA VAL A 15 6.61 5.02 -6.26
C VAL A 15 6.78 4.37 -7.63
N PRO A 16 7.94 3.77 -7.94
CA PRO A 16 8.09 2.98 -9.16
C PRO A 16 7.04 1.87 -9.25
N PHE A 17 6.65 1.51 -10.48
CA PHE A 17 5.80 0.33 -10.67
C PHE A 17 6.57 -0.93 -10.23
N PRO A 18 5.94 -1.85 -9.50
CA PRO A 18 6.61 -3.08 -9.09
C PRO A 18 6.85 -4.01 -10.28
N THR A 19 8.01 -4.67 -10.28
CA THR A 19 8.35 -5.69 -11.26
C THR A 19 7.75 -7.03 -10.86
N ARG A 20 7.11 -7.73 -11.79
CA ARG A 20 6.61 -9.09 -11.58
C ARG A 20 7.77 -10.05 -11.36
N LEU A 21 7.74 -10.82 -10.27
CA LEU A 21 8.71 -11.87 -9.96
C LEU A 21 8.20 -13.25 -10.45
N PRO A 22 9.08 -14.24 -10.67
CA PRO A 22 8.66 -15.61 -10.97
C PRO A 22 7.71 -16.15 -9.90
N GLY A 23 6.59 -16.75 -10.33
CA GLY A 23 5.58 -17.29 -9.42
C GLY A 23 4.59 -16.27 -8.84
N THR A 24 4.72 -14.97 -9.12
CA THR A 24 3.75 -13.96 -8.69
C THR A 24 2.96 -13.38 -9.86
N SER A 25 1.90 -12.62 -9.55
CA SER A 25 1.14 -11.85 -10.54
C SER A 25 1.09 -10.38 -10.13
N LEU A 26 1.24 -9.48 -11.10
CA LEU A 26 1.05 -8.05 -10.88
C LEU A 26 -0.43 -7.72 -11.05
N VAL A 27 -1.05 -7.16 -10.00
CA VAL A 27 -2.49 -6.87 -9.97
C VAL A 27 -2.73 -5.37 -9.87
N LYS A 28 -3.65 -4.85 -10.69
CA LYS A 28 -4.16 -3.49 -10.53
C LYS A 28 -5.23 -3.48 -9.44
N VAL A 29 -4.99 -2.75 -8.36
CA VAL A 29 -5.97 -2.58 -7.29
C VAL A 29 -7.11 -1.68 -7.78
N ASN A 30 -8.34 -2.21 -7.82
CA ASN A 30 -9.53 -1.43 -8.14
C ASN A 30 -10.16 -0.79 -6.89
N LEU A 31 -10.13 -1.52 -5.77
CA LEU A 31 -10.61 -1.07 -4.46
C LEU A 31 -9.81 -1.78 -3.37
N ALA A 32 -9.41 -1.04 -2.34
CA ALA A 32 -8.88 -1.56 -1.09
C ALA A 32 -9.73 -0.97 0.05
N GLY A 33 -10.33 -1.82 0.87
CA GLY A 33 -11.09 -1.39 2.04
C GLY A 33 -10.16 -0.96 3.16
N ILE A 34 -10.62 -0.04 3.99
CA ILE A 34 -9.94 0.37 5.22
C ILE A 34 -10.67 -0.30 6.38
N CYS A 35 -9.92 -1.00 7.23
CA CYS A 35 -10.43 -1.62 8.45
C CYS A 35 -9.91 -0.89 9.69
N ASN A 36 -10.39 -1.26 10.87
CA ASN A 36 -9.95 -0.61 12.10
C ASN A 36 -8.45 -0.81 12.37
N THR A 37 -7.87 -1.94 11.95
CA THR A 37 -6.43 -2.19 12.10
C THR A 37 -5.60 -1.14 11.39
N ASP A 38 -6.01 -0.70 10.19
CA ASP A 38 -5.30 0.35 9.44
C ASP A 38 -5.26 1.68 10.20
N ILE A 39 -6.27 1.96 11.03
CA ILE A 39 -6.32 3.15 11.87
C ILE A 39 -5.47 2.95 13.12
N GLU A 40 -5.60 1.81 13.81
CA GLU A 40 -4.86 1.54 15.04
C GLU A 40 -3.34 1.54 14.80
N ILE A 41 -2.85 0.99 13.68
CA ILE A 41 -1.41 1.00 13.40
C ILE A 41 -0.84 2.43 13.30
N THR A 42 -1.66 3.43 12.95
CA THR A 42 -1.21 4.83 12.87
C THR A 42 -1.02 5.50 14.22
N LYS A 43 -1.47 4.87 15.31
CA LYS A 43 -1.40 5.43 16.68
C LYS A 43 -0.18 4.99 17.48
N GLY A 44 0.54 3.95 17.04
CA GLY A 44 1.62 3.30 17.80
C GLY A 44 1.11 2.40 18.91
#